data_AF-A0A957RCV7-F1
#
_entry.id   AF-A0A957RCV7-F1
#
_cell.length_a   1.000
_cell.length_b   1.000
_cell.length_c   1.000
_cell.angle_alpha   90.00
_cell.angle_beta   90.00
_cell.angle_gamma   90.00
#
_symmetry.space_group_name_H-M   'P 1'
#
loop_
_entity.id
_entity.type
_entity.pdbx_description
1 polymer ?
#
loop_
_entity_poly.entity_id
_entity_poly.type
_entity_poly.pdbx_seq_one_letter_code
_entity_poly.pdbx_strand_id
1 'polypeptide(L)'
;ATLASRVFLVSQDPLPTDSPWLDKIRHFDNVVILEDTTVVSVGGSPHLEEMTVRRANGRKETIAVKGMFVELGLIPNTGLLHGIVDLDEHGRVVVDCRGATSRPGIYAAGDVTNSYAEQVLVAVGDGAKAALSAYEYLLSRRQFVAQPVLVR
;
A
#
# COMPACT_ATOMS: atom_id res chain seq x y z
N ALA A 1 20.15 0.56 12.74
CA ALA A 1 20.34 -0.74 12.07
C ALA A 1 21.03 -1.73 13.02
N THR A 2 20.36 -2.12 14.11
CA THR A 2 20.93 -2.97 15.18
C THR A 2 20.41 -4.41 15.21
N LEU A 3 19.40 -4.74 14.38
CA LEU A 3 18.76 -6.06 14.35
C LEU A 3 19.32 -6.99 13.26
N ALA A 4 19.89 -6.43 12.19
CA ALA A 4 20.51 -7.21 11.11
C ALA A 4 22.03 -6.95 11.11
N SER A 5 22.81 -8.03 11.00
CA SER A 5 24.27 -7.95 10.89
C SER A 5 24.72 -7.26 9.59
N ARG A 6 23.92 -7.39 8.53
CA ARG A 6 24.14 -6.72 7.24
C ARG A 6 22.81 -6.53 6.52
N VAL A 7 22.67 -5.40 5.82
CA VAL A 7 21.50 -5.05 5.01
C VAL A 7 21.95 -4.78 3.58
N PHE A 8 21.23 -5.35 2.61
CA PHE A 8 21.41 -5.04 1.20
C PHE A 8 20.22 -4.22 0.72
N LEU A 9 20.45 -2.96 0.36
CA LEU A 9 19.44 -2.12 -0.30
C LEU A 9 19.60 -2.30 -1.80
N VAL A 10 18.69 -3.05 -2.43
CA VAL A 10 18.74 -3.36 -3.86
C VAL A 10 17.74 -2.49 -4.59
N SER A 11 18.20 -1.77 -5.61
CA SER A 11 17.35 -0.94 -6.47
C SER A 11 17.65 -1.23 -7.93
N GLN A 12 16.59 -1.39 -8.72
CA GLN A 12 16.72 -1.54 -10.17
C GLN A 12 17.04 -0.20 -10.83
N ASP A 13 16.54 0.90 -10.27
CA ASP A 13 16.74 2.26 -10.76
C ASP A 13 17.71 3.03 -9.84
N PRO A 14 18.35 4.11 -10.34
CA PRO A 14 19.15 4.99 -9.49
C PRO A 14 18.33 5.57 -8.33
N LEU A 15 18.90 5.54 -7.13
CA LEU A 15 18.29 6.12 -5.95
C LEU A 15 18.33 7.66 -6.02
N PRO A 16 17.31 8.36 -5.48
CA PRO A 16 17.31 9.81 -5.47
C PRO A 16 18.51 10.38 -4.72
N THR A 17 19.31 11.21 -5.38
CA THR A 17 20.52 11.81 -4.79
C THR A 17 20.21 12.74 -3.63
N ASP A 18 19.06 13.39 -3.65
CA ASP A 18 18.68 14.46 -2.71
C ASP A 18 17.74 13.93 -1.61
N SER A 19 17.93 12.68 -1.20
CA SER A 19 17.12 12.04 -0.15
C SER A 19 17.81 12.13 1.22
N PRO A 20 17.21 12.82 2.22
CA PRO A 20 17.78 12.84 3.57
C PRO A 20 17.83 11.46 4.23
N TRP A 21 17.04 10.50 3.72
CA TRP A 21 17.10 9.11 4.15
C TRP A 21 18.29 8.38 3.54
N LEU A 22 18.61 8.62 2.26
CA LEU A 22 19.75 8.00 1.61
C LEU A 22 21.06 8.45 2.26
N ASP A 23 21.17 9.74 2.62
CA ASP A 23 22.31 10.25 3.37
C ASP A 23 22.47 9.51 4.69
N LYS A 24 21.40 9.36 5.47
CA LYS A 24 21.44 8.58 6.73
C LYS A 24 21.83 7.11 6.49
N ILE A 25 21.29 6.49 5.44
CA ILE A 25 21.56 5.08 5.11
C ILE A 25 23.04 4.88 4.78
N ARG A 26 23.66 5.81 4.03
CA ARG A 26 25.08 5.78 3.65
C ARG A 26 26.05 5.86 4.84
N HIS A 27 25.60 6.38 5.99
CA HIS A 27 26.42 6.44 7.21
C HIS A 27 26.44 5.12 8.00
N PHE A 28 25.67 4.10 7.61
CA PHE A 28 25.70 2.80 8.28
C PHE A 28 26.70 1.84 7.60
N ASP A 29 27.72 1.44 8.36
CA ASP A 29 28.77 0.51 7.88
C ASP A 29 28.24 -0.88 7.50
N ASN A 30 27.06 -1.26 8.00
CA ASN A 30 26.44 -2.55 7.73
C ASN A 30 25.43 -2.53 6.56
N VAL A 31 25.26 -1.41 5.86
CA VAL A 31 24.39 -1.31 4.70
C VAL A 31 25.21 -1.31 3.41
N VAL A 32 24.82 -2.17 2.45
CA VAL A 32 25.40 -2.22 1.11
C VAL A 32 24.33 -1.81 0.11
N ILE A 33 24.57 -0.73 -0.63
CA ILE A 33 23.64 -0.21 -1.63
C ILE A 33 24.01 -0.82 -3.00
N LEU A 34 23.02 -1.44 -3.64
CA LEU A 34 23.12 -2.10 -4.94
C LEU A 34 22.15 -1.43 -5.92
N GLU A 35 22.56 -0.32 -6.52
CA GLU A 35 21.82 0.35 -7.62
C GLU A 35 22.01 -0.40 -8.94
N ASP A 36 21.16 -0.12 -9.93
CA ASP A 36 21.17 -0.75 -11.25
C ASP A 36 21.23 -2.29 -11.18
N THR A 37 20.52 -2.86 -10.19
CA THR A 37 20.61 -4.26 -9.79
C THR A 37 19.22 -4.87 -9.61
N THR A 38 18.97 -6.00 -10.25
CA THR A 38 17.69 -6.73 -10.17
C THR A 38 17.86 -8.04 -9.41
N VAL A 39 16.94 -8.35 -8.49
CA VAL A 39 16.82 -9.69 -7.90
C VAL A 39 16.21 -10.63 -8.96
N VAL A 40 16.90 -11.70 -9.33
CA VAL A 40 16.46 -12.62 -10.39
C VAL A 40 15.95 -13.97 -9.86
N SER A 41 16.37 -14.37 -8.68
CA SER A 41 15.84 -15.56 -8.00
C SER A 41 16.11 -15.48 -6.50
N VAL A 42 15.32 -16.22 -5.73
CA VAL A 42 15.55 -16.45 -4.29
C VAL A 42 15.60 -17.95 -4.04
N GLY A 43 16.41 -18.36 -3.07
CA GLY A 43 16.67 -19.76 -2.76
C GLY A 43 16.66 -20.04 -1.26
N GLY A 44 16.40 -21.30 -0.93
CA GLY A 44 16.34 -21.82 0.44
C GLY A 44 15.08 -22.64 0.69
N SER A 45 15.17 -23.60 1.63
CA SER A 45 14.05 -24.45 2.02
C SER A 45 14.25 -24.98 3.45
N PRO A 46 13.31 -24.78 4.39
CA PRO A 46 11.98 -24.17 4.23
C PRO A 46 11.96 -22.64 4.29
N HIS A 47 13.11 -22.00 4.49
CA HIS A 47 13.25 -20.56 4.66
C HIS A 47 14.22 -19.97 3.66
N LEU A 48 14.20 -18.64 3.48
CA LEU A 48 15.14 -17.91 2.64
C LEU A 48 16.57 -18.06 3.16
N GLU A 49 17.49 -18.40 2.26
CA GLU A 49 18.92 -18.52 2.56
C GLU A 49 19.79 -17.68 1.63
N GLU A 50 19.30 -17.40 0.42
CA GLU A 50 20.05 -16.65 -0.58
C GLU A 50 19.14 -15.91 -1.57
N MET A 51 19.70 -14.86 -2.16
CA MET A 51 19.15 -14.17 -3.32
C MET A 51 20.20 -14.12 -4.43
N THR A 52 19.79 -14.32 -5.67
CA THR A 52 20.64 -14.07 -6.83
C THR A 52 20.26 -12.72 -7.40
N VAL A 53 21.23 -11.84 -7.55
CA VAL A 53 21.07 -10.52 -8.18
C VAL A 53 21.80 -10.48 -9.53
N ARG A 54 21.33 -9.63 -10.44
CA ARG A 54 21.96 -9.31 -11.72
C ARG A 54 22.22 -7.82 -11.81
N ARG A 55 23.47 -7.44 -12.04
CA ARG A 55 23.91 -6.05 -12.27
C ARG A 55 23.59 -5.61 -13.69
N ALA A 56 23.61 -4.30 -13.95
CA ALA A 56 23.47 -3.73 -15.30
C ALA A 56 24.45 -4.30 -16.33
N ASN A 57 25.68 -4.64 -15.92
CA ASN A 57 26.67 -5.28 -16.79
C ASN A 57 26.40 -6.78 -17.07
N GLY A 58 25.27 -7.32 -16.63
CA GLY A 58 24.87 -8.71 -16.80
C GLY A 58 25.47 -9.69 -15.79
N ARG A 59 26.42 -9.24 -14.93
CA ARG A 59 27.03 -10.10 -13.90
C ARG A 59 25.97 -10.55 -12.90
N LYS A 60 25.92 -11.85 -12.67
CA LYS A 60 25.10 -12.46 -11.62
C LYS A 60 25.94 -12.73 -10.37
N GLU A 61 25.33 -12.55 -9.21
CA GLU A 61 25.96 -12.76 -7.91
C GLU A 61 24.92 -13.35 -6.96
N THR A 62 25.30 -14.39 -6.23
CA THR A 62 24.45 -14.99 -5.19
C THR A 62 24.90 -14.46 -3.83
N ILE A 63 23.96 -13.94 -3.06
CA ILE A 63 24.18 -13.27 -1.78
C ILE A 63 23.39 -14.03 -0.72
N ALA A 64 24.08 -14.51 0.30
CA ALA A 64 23.44 -15.14 1.45
C ALA A 64 22.63 -14.11 2.24
N VAL A 65 21.33 -14.36 2.39
CA VAL A 65 20.38 -13.49 3.11
C VAL A 65 19.37 -14.34 3.86
N LYS A 66 18.96 -13.90 5.06
CA LYS A 66 17.98 -14.62 5.90
C LYS A 66 16.59 -13.98 5.92
N GLY A 67 16.46 -12.79 5.32
CA GLY A 67 15.20 -12.07 5.20
C GLY A 67 15.26 -11.12 4.00
N MET A 68 14.10 -10.90 3.39
CA MET A 68 13.93 -9.98 2.27
C MET A 68 12.62 -9.22 2.48
N PHE A 69 12.68 -7.91 2.32
CA PHE A 69 11.53 -7.01 2.39
C PHE A 69 11.42 -6.34 1.03
N VAL A 70 10.26 -6.45 0.40
CA VAL A 70 10.02 -5.96 -0.96
C VAL A 70 9.15 -4.72 -0.87
N GLU A 71 9.72 -3.58 -1.26
CA GLU A 71 9.08 -2.26 -1.23
C GLU A 71 9.01 -1.70 -2.66
N LEU A 72 8.09 -2.22 -3.48
CA LEU A 72 7.94 -1.86 -4.90
C LEU A 72 6.73 -0.94 -5.17
N GLY A 73 6.16 -0.36 -4.11
CA GLY A 73 4.90 0.37 -4.17
C GLY A 73 3.69 -0.57 -4.27
N LEU A 74 2.51 -0.03 -3.96
CA LEU A 74 1.24 -0.77 -3.99
C LEU A 74 0.41 -0.36 -5.20
N ILE A 75 -0.33 -1.34 -5.74
CA ILE A 75 -1.33 -1.12 -6.79
C ILE A 75 -2.71 -1.27 -6.14
N PRO A 76 -3.54 -0.22 -6.09
CA PRO A 76 -4.88 -0.31 -5.55
C PRO A 76 -5.75 -1.31 -6.33
N ASN A 77 -6.54 -2.12 -5.62
CA ASN A 77 -7.45 -3.08 -6.23
C ASN A 77 -8.75 -2.41 -6.72
N THR A 78 -8.64 -1.50 -7.68
CA THR A 78 -9.73 -0.63 -8.16
C THR A 78 -10.25 -1.01 -9.55
N GLY A 79 -9.82 -2.15 -10.11
CA GLY A 79 -10.18 -2.59 -11.46
C GLY A 79 -11.69 -2.64 -11.73
N LEU A 80 -12.50 -2.98 -10.72
CA LEU A 80 -13.96 -3.02 -10.82
C LEU A 80 -14.63 -1.63 -10.73
N LEU A 81 -13.89 -0.59 -10.34
CA LEU A 81 -14.40 0.75 -10.05
C LEU A 81 -14.19 1.75 -11.18
N HIS A 82 -13.44 1.37 -12.23
CA HIS A 82 -13.22 2.22 -13.41
C HIS A 82 -14.55 2.64 -14.04
N GLY A 83 -14.73 3.96 -14.20
CA GLY A 83 -15.96 4.55 -14.74
C GLY A 83 -17.17 4.50 -13.81
N ILE A 84 -17.01 3.98 -12.58
CA ILE A 84 -18.07 3.97 -11.55
C ILE A 84 -17.88 5.13 -10.58
N VAL A 85 -16.65 5.39 -10.16
CA VAL A 85 -16.22 6.48 -9.26
C VAL A 85 -14.93 7.10 -9.78
N ASP A 86 -14.60 8.29 -9.28
CA ASP A 86 -13.38 8.99 -9.63
C ASP A 86 -12.18 8.32 -8.98
N LEU A 87 -11.12 8.11 -9.78
CA LEU A 87 -9.84 7.61 -9.33
C LEU A 87 -8.78 8.69 -9.53
N ASP A 88 -7.79 8.75 -8.66
CA ASP A 88 -6.64 9.64 -8.83
C ASP A 88 -5.63 9.08 -9.85
N GLU A 89 -4.55 9.82 -10.12
CA GLU A 89 -3.50 9.42 -11.06
C GLU A 89 -2.78 8.12 -10.67
N HIS A 90 -2.88 7.70 -9.40
CA HIS A 90 -2.32 6.46 -8.86
C HIS A 90 -3.36 5.33 -8.82
N GLY A 91 -4.57 5.55 -9.35
CA GLY A 91 -5.65 4.57 -9.39
C GLY A 91 -6.38 4.37 -8.06
N ARG A 92 -6.18 5.24 -7.06
CA ARG A 92 -6.89 5.18 -5.77
C ARG A 92 -8.25 5.85 -5.86
N VAL A 93 -9.24 5.34 -5.12
CA VAL A 93 -10.57 5.95 -5.04
C VAL A 93 -10.47 7.31 -4.35
N VAL A 94 -10.94 8.36 -5.02
CA VAL A 94 -11.03 9.69 -4.43
C VAL A 94 -12.21 9.73 -3.48
N VAL A 95 -11.94 10.02 -2.20
CA VAL A 95 -12.96 10.20 -1.17
C VAL A 95 -12.83 11.54 -0.45
N ASP A 96 -13.95 12.01 0.10
CA ASP A 96 -13.97 13.15 1.02
C ASP A 96 -13.67 12.74 2.48
N CYS A 97 -13.76 13.69 3.40
CA CYS A 97 -13.55 13.45 4.83
C CYS A 97 -14.58 12.49 5.46
N ARG A 98 -15.63 12.09 4.75
CA ARG A 98 -16.66 11.11 5.18
C ARG A 98 -16.51 9.75 4.50
N GLY A 99 -15.54 9.60 3.58
CA GLY A 99 -15.38 8.38 2.78
C GLY A 99 -16.34 8.31 1.60
N ALA A 100 -17.04 9.41 1.28
CA ALA A 100 -17.95 9.48 0.14
C ALA A 100 -17.16 9.64 -1.16
N THR A 101 -17.54 8.87 -2.18
CA THR A 101 -16.96 8.95 -3.52
C THR A 101 -17.69 9.97 -4.40
N SER A 102 -17.27 10.13 -5.66
CA SER A 102 -17.99 10.95 -6.65
C SER A 102 -19.40 10.43 -6.98
N ARG A 103 -19.74 9.19 -6.58
CA ARG A 103 -21.05 8.58 -6.83
C ARG A 103 -21.87 8.44 -5.53
N PRO A 104 -23.04 9.09 -5.42
CA PRO A 104 -23.90 8.99 -4.25
C PRO A 104 -24.28 7.54 -3.92
N GLY A 105 -24.15 7.18 -2.65
CA GLY A 105 -24.40 5.82 -2.16
C GLY A 105 -23.22 4.85 -2.30
N ILE A 106 -22.10 5.28 -2.88
CA ILE A 106 -20.84 4.53 -2.91
C ILE A 106 -19.83 5.21 -1.98
N TYR A 107 -19.27 4.42 -1.08
CA TYR A 107 -18.28 4.82 -0.09
C TYR A 107 -17.07 3.90 -0.19
N ALA A 108 -15.90 4.40 0.17
CA ALA A 108 -14.66 3.63 0.19
C ALA A 108 -13.83 3.97 1.43
N ALA A 109 -12.97 3.05 1.85
CA ALA A 109 -12.16 3.16 3.04
C ALA A 109 -10.87 2.34 2.93
N GLY A 110 -9.82 2.76 3.66
CA GLY A 110 -8.53 2.08 3.69
C GLY A 110 -7.66 2.34 2.46
N ASP A 111 -6.65 1.52 2.26
CA ASP A 111 -5.55 1.72 1.30
C ASP A 111 -6.00 1.78 -0.17
N VAL A 112 -7.24 1.38 -0.47
CA VAL A 112 -7.84 1.55 -1.81
C VAL A 112 -8.16 3.02 -2.13
N THR A 113 -8.16 3.89 -1.12
CA THR A 113 -8.55 5.31 -1.22
C THR A 113 -7.33 6.23 -1.19
N ASN A 114 -7.53 7.52 -1.45
CA ASN A 114 -6.53 8.57 -1.28
C ASN A 114 -6.30 9.01 0.19
N SER A 115 -6.66 8.16 1.17
CA SER A 115 -6.43 8.42 2.59
C SER A 115 -4.94 8.46 2.96
N TYR A 116 -4.65 9.16 4.06
CA TYR A 116 -3.28 9.34 4.54
C TYR A 116 -2.73 8.07 5.22
N ALA A 117 -1.75 7.46 4.57
CA ALA A 117 -0.92 6.34 5.04
C ALA A 117 -1.62 4.97 5.13
N GLU A 118 -0.88 3.96 4.70
CA GLU A 118 -1.31 2.56 4.61
C GLU A 118 -1.05 1.87 5.94
N GLN A 119 -1.86 2.21 6.95
CA GLN A 119 -1.74 1.68 8.31
C GLN A 119 -3.07 1.09 8.77
N VAL A 120 -3.00 -0.05 9.46
CA VAL A 120 -4.19 -0.78 9.92
C VAL A 120 -5.16 0.12 10.70
N LEU A 121 -4.66 0.94 11.63
CA LEU A 121 -5.51 1.80 12.44
C LEU A 121 -6.14 2.95 11.63
N VAL A 122 -5.45 3.45 10.61
CA VAL A 122 -6.02 4.44 9.69
C VAL A 122 -7.16 3.79 8.91
N ALA A 123 -6.93 2.62 8.32
CA ALA A 123 -7.95 1.89 7.57
C ALA A 123 -9.18 1.54 8.43
N VAL A 124 -8.99 1.18 9.70
CA VAL A 124 -10.08 0.95 10.66
C VAL A 124 -10.89 2.23 10.89
N GLY A 125 -10.23 3.37 11.11
CA GLY A 125 -10.89 4.66 11.28
C GLY A 125 -11.70 5.08 10.05
N ASP A 126 -11.11 4.91 8.86
CA ASP A 126 -11.79 5.16 7.59
C ASP A 126 -12.98 4.25 7.39
N GLY A 127 -12.87 2.97 7.73
CA GLY A 127 -13.96 2.00 7.65
C GLY A 127 -15.14 2.41 8.51
N ALA A 128 -14.90 2.82 9.76
CA ALA A 128 -15.96 3.28 10.65
C ALA A 128 -16.68 4.52 10.10
N LYS A 129 -15.93 5.48 9.59
CA LYS A 129 -16.41 6.73 9.00
C LYS A 129 -17.25 6.50 7.73
N ALA A 130 -16.76 5.67 6.82
CA ALA A 130 -17.46 5.30 5.60
C ALA A 130 -18.75 4.53 5.91
N ALA A 131 -18.71 3.60 6.88
CA ALA A 131 -19.88 2.84 7.30
C ALA A 131 -20.99 3.73 7.91
N LEU A 132 -20.63 4.68 8.78
CA LEU A 132 -21.58 5.64 9.35
C LEU A 132 -22.20 6.53 8.26
N SER A 133 -21.38 6.99 7.31
CA SER A 133 -21.86 7.83 6.21
C SER A 133 -22.80 7.07 5.26
N ALA A 134 -22.48 5.80 4.96
CA ALA A 134 -23.37 4.93 4.21
C ALA A 134 -24.69 4.68 4.96
N TYR A 135 -24.63 4.49 6.28
CA TYR A 135 -25.81 4.33 7.12
C TYR A 135 -26.71 5.58 7.10
N GLU A 136 -26.14 6.78 7.27
CA GLU A 136 -26.87 8.06 7.16
C GLU A 136 -27.54 8.22 5.80
N TYR A 137 -26.83 7.88 4.71
CA TYR A 137 -27.38 7.91 3.37
C TYR A 137 -28.61 6.98 3.24
N LEU A 138 -28.52 5.74 3.73
CA LEU A 138 -29.64 4.80 3.70
C LEU A 138 -30.84 5.29 4.52
N LEU A 139 -30.62 5.89 5.69
CA LEU A 139 -31.69 6.47 6.49
C LEU A 139 -32.41 7.60 5.76
N SER A 140 -31.66 8.49 5.09
CA SER A 140 -32.24 9.59 4.32
C SER A 140 -33.06 9.13 3.11
N ARG A 141 -32.81 7.91 2.61
CA ARG A 141 -33.49 7.31 1.45
C ARG A 141 -34.72 6.50 1.85
N ARG A 142 -34.86 6.11 3.12
CA ARG A 142 -36.10 5.56 3.64
C ARG A 142 -37.09 6.70 3.86
N GLN A 143 -37.95 6.96 2.89
CA GLN A 143 -39.28 7.48 3.22
C GLN A 143 -39.88 6.48 4.20
N PHE A 144 -40.15 6.90 5.44
CA PHE A 144 -40.92 6.08 6.38
C PHE A 144 -42.25 5.73 5.71
N VAL A 145 -42.37 4.52 5.17
CA VAL A 145 -43.68 3.88 5.03
C VAL A 145 -44.05 3.49 6.45
N ALA A 146 -44.60 4.45 7.20
CA ALA A 146 -45.25 4.15 8.46
C ALA A 146 -46.45 3.25 8.11
N GLN A 147 -46.30 1.94 8.26
CA GLN A 147 -47.48 1.10 8.34
C GLN A 147 -48.19 1.45 9.65
N PRO A 148 -49.47 1.85 9.63
CA PRO A 148 -50.20 2.04 10.86
C PRO A 148 -50.31 0.69 11.53
N VAL A 149 -49.61 0.53 12.66
CA VAL A 149 -49.84 -0.60 13.56
C VAL A 149 -51.23 -0.42 14.12
N LEU A 150 -52.19 -1.12 13.52
CA LEU A 150 -53.56 -1.18 14.03
C LEU A 150 -53.53 -2.05 15.29
N VAL A 151 -53.38 -1.40 16.45
CA VAL A 151 -53.58 -2.07 17.74
C VAL A 151 -55.09 -2.32 17.86
N ARG A 152 -55.48 -3.60 17.82
CA ARG A 152 -56.76 -4.08 18.34
C ARG A 152 -56.56 -4.58 19.76
#